data_AF-A0A2S4LJH8-F1
#
_entry.id   AF-A0A2S4LJH8-F1
#
_cell.length_a   1.000
_cell.length_b   1.000
_cell.length_c   1.000
_cell.angle_alpha   90.00
_cell.angle_beta   90.00
_cell.angle_gamma   90.00
#
_symmetry.space_group_name_H-M   'P 1'
#
loop_
_entity.id
_entity.type
_entity.pdbx_description
1 polymer ?
#
loop_
_entity_poly.entity_id
_entity_poly.type
_entity_poly.pdbx_seq_one_letter_code
_entity_poly.pdbx_strand_id
1 'polypeptide(L)'
;MPSYPIRPTFPIDVSSSPSVTATRVGTGFRFDLNPAGAAATLSPGRNQFFAALEDLIPGATATLAAAVPSDPGDLNNRAFTGTAFVTAGCTLVVFAKATLGLTEEQIAAVLAAAASIAN
;
A
#
# COMPACT_ATOMS: atom_id res chain seq x y z
N MET A 1 -50.39 -32.72 -3.98
CA MET A 1 -49.08 -32.34 -4.58
C MET A 1 -48.40 -31.40 -3.60
N PRO A 2 -47.18 -31.70 -3.09
CA PRO A 2 -46.50 -30.83 -2.14
C PRO A 2 -45.93 -29.61 -2.85
N SER A 3 -46.25 -28.42 -2.33
CA SER A 3 -45.74 -27.13 -2.80
C SER A 3 -44.31 -26.94 -2.31
N TYR A 4 -43.36 -26.75 -3.22
CA TYR A 4 -41.99 -26.36 -2.87
C TYR A 4 -41.90 -24.83 -2.82
N PRO A 5 -41.37 -24.22 -1.74
CA PRO A 5 -41.21 -22.77 -1.68
C PRO A 5 -40.16 -22.32 -2.70
N ILE A 6 -40.55 -21.43 -3.61
CA ILE A 6 -39.65 -20.75 -4.55
C ILE A 6 -38.73 -19.86 -3.73
N ARG A 7 -37.44 -20.20 -3.67
CA ARG A 7 -36.42 -19.28 -3.15
C ARG A 7 -36.21 -18.17 -4.18
N PRO A 8 -36.41 -16.89 -3.86
CA PRO A 8 -36.04 -15.81 -4.75
C PRO A 8 -34.51 -15.78 -4.88
N THR A 9 -34.00 -16.23 -6.03
CA THR A 9 -32.60 -16.04 -6.40
C THR A 9 -32.46 -14.62 -6.91
N PHE A 10 -31.95 -13.72 -6.06
CA PHE A 10 -31.49 -12.42 -6.53
C PHE A 10 -30.19 -12.64 -7.31
N PRO A 11 -30.09 -12.22 -8.58
CA PRO A 11 -28.84 -12.31 -9.32
C PRO A 11 -27.82 -11.35 -8.70
N ILE A 12 -26.75 -11.90 -8.14
CA ILE A 12 -25.57 -11.12 -7.73
C ILE A 12 -24.74 -10.92 -9.00
N ASP A 13 -24.74 -9.70 -9.51
CA ASP A 13 -23.87 -9.29 -10.61
C ASP A 13 -22.42 -9.23 -10.08
N VAL A 14 -21.55 -10.14 -10.56
CA VAL A 14 -20.14 -10.25 -10.16
C VAL A 14 -19.26 -9.72 -11.29
N SER A 15 -19.44 -8.47 -11.66
CA SER A 15 -18.52 -7.76 -12.56
C SER A 15 -17.65 -6.79 -11.74
N SER A 16 -16.38 -7.18 -11.56
CA SER A 16 -15.22 -6.50 -10.94
C SER A 16 -15.14 -6.37 -9.39
N SER A 17 -14.36 -7.29 -8.78
CA SER A 17 -13.64 -7.33 -7.46
C SER A 17 -14.18 -6.56 -6.24
N PRO A 18 -14.38 -7.17 -5.03
CA PRO A 18 -13.65 -8.27 -4.38
C PRO A 18 -14.49 -9.55 -4.11
N SER A 19 -13.84 -10.69 -3.84
CA SER A 19 -14.56 -11.89 -3.36
C SER A 19 -15.02 -11.69 -1.92
N VAL A 20 -16.32 -11.45 -1.74
CA VAL A 20 -16.93 -11.39 -0.41
C VAL A 20 -17.30 -12.82 -0.01
N THR A 21 -16.55 -13.40 0.92
CA THR A 21 -16.95 -14.68 1.51
C THR A 21 -17.83 -14.39 2.71
N ALA A 22 -19.14 -14.59 2.55
CA ALA A 22 -20.09 -14.47 3.65
C ALA A 22 -20.18 -15.83 4.37
N THR A 23 -19.60 -15.92 5.57
CA THR A 23 -19.71 -17.11 6.41
C THR A 23 -20.67 -16.83 7.56
N ARG A 24 -21.70 -17.68 7.71
CA ARG A 24 -22.59 -17.61 8.86
C ARG A 24 -21.87 -18.23 10.06
N VAL A 25 -21.62 -17.41 11.09
CA VAL A 25 -21.08 -17.88 12.37
C VAL A 25 -22.16 -17.67 13.42
N GLY A 26 -22.88 -18.74 13.75
CA GLY A 26 -24.01 -18.69 14.69
C GLY A 26 -25.20 -17.89 14.15
N THR A 27 -25.66 -16.90 14.92
CA THR A 27 -26.76 -15.98 14.56
C THR A 27 -26.28 -14.73 13.82
N GLY A 28 -24.97 -14.54 13.66
CA GLY A 28 -24.37 -13.40 12.96
C GLY A 28 -23.90 -13.73 11.54
N PHE A 29 -23.83 -12.71 10.69
CA PHE A 29 -23.18 -12.77 9.39
C PHE A 29 -21.79 -12.13 9.50
N ARG A 30 -20.77 -12.87 9.09
CA ARG A 30 -19.42 -12.33 8.93
C ARG A 30 -19.16 -12.14 7.44
N PHE A 31 -18.75 -10.93 7.06
CA PHE A 31 -18.33 -10.58 5.72
C PHE A 31 -16.82 -10.43 5.73
N ASP A 32 -16.10 -11.40 5.18
CA ASP A 32 -14.68 -11.23 4.89
C ASP A 32 -14.54 -10.73 3.45
N LEU A 33 -14.11 -9.47 3.32
CA LEU A 33 -13.78 -8.83 2.05
C LEU A 33 -12.38 -9.30 1.65
N ASN A 34 -12.30 -10.32 0.79
CA ASN A 34 -11.03 -10.75 0.20
C ASN A 34 -10.94 -10.20 -1.22
N PRO A 35 -10.12 -9.16 -1.50
CA PRO A 35 -9.93 -8.64 -2.85
C PRO A 35 -9.15 -9.64 -3.72
N ALA A 36 -9.87 -10.62 -4.26
CA ALA A 36 -9.42 -11.44 -5.37
C ALA A 36 -9.08 -10.53 -6.55
N GLY A 37 -7.77 -10.35 -6.80
CA GLY A 37 -7.25 -9.55 -7.91
C GLY A 37 -6.04 -8.67 -7.55
N ALA A 38 -5.81 -8.39 -6.27
CA ALA A 38 -4.51 -7.89 -5.85
C ALA A 38 -3.61 -9.10 -5.66
N ALA A 39 -2.56 -9.24 -6.48
CA ALA A 39 -1.33 -9.74 -5.88
C ALA A 39 -1.19 -8.98 -4.55
N ALA A 40 -0.87 -9.69 -3.48
CA ALA A 40 -0.36 -9.02 -2.29
C ALA A 40 0.99 -8.38 -2.68
N THR A 41 0.96 -7.33 -3.52
CA THR A 41 1.99 -6.32 -3.62
C THR A 41 1.91 -5.59 -2.30
N LEU A 42 2.44 -6.24 -1.27
CA LEU A 42 2.86 -5.59 -0.04
C LEU A 42 3.58 -4.33 -0.48
N SER A 43 3.02 -3.17 -0.16
CA SER A 43 3.67 -1.91 -0.47
C SER A 43 5.10 -1.99 0.05
N PRO A 44 6.11 -1.57 -0.73
CA PRO A 44 7.49 -1.78 -0.35
C PRO A 44 7.75 -1.22 1.04
N GLY A 45 8.50 -1.99 1.83
CA GLY A 45 8.91 -1.54 3.14
C GLY A 45 9.83 -0.33 3.03
N ARG A 46 9.91 0.47 4.10
CA ARG A 46 10.81 1.64 4.14
C ARG A 46 12.25 1.32 3.75
N ASN A 47 12.78 0.18 4.21
CA ASN A 47 14.15 -0.22 3.90
C ASN A 47 14.33 -0.54 2.41
N GLN A 48 13.34 -1.15 1.76
CA GLN A 48 13.37 -1.44 0.33
C GLN A 48 13.30 -0.15 -0.49
N PHE A 49 12.48 0.82 -0.05
CA PHE A 49 12.43 2.14 -0.66
C PHE A 49 13.78 2.86 -0.57
N PHE A 50 14.41 2.89 0.60
CA PHE A 50 15.72 3.52 0.74
C PHE A 50 16.83 2.79 -0.02
N ALA A 51 16.80 1.46 -0.09
CA ALA A 51 17.73 0.69 -0.91
C ALA A 51 17.58 1.05 -2.39
N ALA A 52 16.36 1.02 -2.92
CA ALA A 52 16.09 1.40 -4.31
C ALA A 52 16.43 2.88 -4.61
N LEU A 53 16.23 3.77 -3.62
CA LEU A 53 16.57 5.18 -3.74
C LEU A 53 18.10 5.39 -3.79
N GLU A 54 18.84 4.68 -2.97
CA GLU A 54 20.30 4.73 -2.93
C GLU A 54 20.93 4.14 -4.20
N ASP A 55 20.32 3.07 -4.74
CA ASP A 55 20.72 2.49 -6.03
C ASP A 55 20.46 3.45 -7.20
N LEU A 56 19.37 4.21 -7.16
CA LEU A 56 19.05 5.21 -8.18
C LEU A 56 19.99 6.43 -8.07
N ILE A 57 20.20 6.93 -6.85
CA ILE A 57 20.99 8.12 -6.57
C ILE A 57 21.84 7.84 -5.32
N PRO A 58 23.14 7.55 -5.51
CA PRO A 58 24.07 7.40 -4.38
C PRO A 58 24.11 8.66 -3.52
N GLY A 59 23.97 8.50 -2.21
CA GLY A 59 23.91 9.57 -1.21
C GLY A 59 22.52 10.18 -0.99
N ALA A 60 21.47 9.69 -1.67
CA ALA A 60 20.11 10.19 -1.49
C ALA A 60 19.59 9.95 -0.07
N THR A 61 19.90 8.79 0.52
CA THR A 61 19.48 8.49 1.90
C THR A 61 20.09 9.44 2.93
N ALA A 62 21.38 9.76 2.78
CA ALA A 62 22.08 10.73 3.63
C ALA A 62 21.53 12.15 3.45
N THR A 63 21.22 12.55 2.22
CA THR A 63 20.63 13.86 1.91
C THR A 63 19.24 13.99 2.52
N LEU A 64 18.41 12.94 2.42
CA LEU A 64 17.10 12.90 3.09
C LEU A 64 17.26 12.98 4.60
N ALA A 65 18.14 12.19 5.20
CA ALA A 65 18.37 12.21 6.64
C ALA A 65 18.82 13.59 7.14
N ALA A 66 19.68 14.28 6.39
CA ALA A 66 20.13 15.64 6.72
C ALA A 66 19.02 16.70 6.60
N ALA A 67 18.02 16.46 5.73
CA ALA A 67 16.90 17.37 5.52
C ALA A 67 15.71 17.10 6.46
N VAL A 68 15.71 15.99 7.21
CA VAL A 68 14.63 15.65 8.15
C VAL A 68 14.71 16.56 9.38
N PRO A 69 13.62 17.23 9.76
CA PRO A 69 13.58 18.04 10.98
C PRO A 69 13.91 17.21 12.23
N SER A 70 14.67 17.78 13.16
CA SER A 70 15.02 17.11 14.41
C SER A 70 13.85 17.03 15.42
N ASP A 71 12.81 17.86 15.24
CA ASP A 71 11.62 17.87 16.11
C ASP A 71 10.85 16.54 15.98
N PRO A 72 10.71 15.74 17.06
CA PRO A 72 9.93 14.49 17.05
C PRO A 72 8.43 14.69 16.80
N GLY A 73 7.91 15.90 17.00
CA GLY A 73 6.52 16.26 16.72
C GLY A 73 6.21 16.48 15.24
N ASP A 74 7.23 16.75 14.42
CA ASP A 74 7.06 17.07 13.00
C ASP A 74 6.57 15.86 12.20
N LEU A 75 5.61 16.09 11.30
CA LEU A 75 5.01 15.03 10.49
C LEU A 75 6.04 14.36 9.56
N ASN A 76 7.03 15.10 9.06
CA ASN A 76 8.09 14.55 8.21
C ASN A 76 9.05 13.68 9.01
N ASN A 77 9.44 14.08 10.22
CA ASN A 77 10.29 13.26 11.09
C ASN A 77 9.57 11.95 11.49
N ARG A 78 8.30 12.06 11.86
CA ARG A 78 7.46 10.89 12.18
C ARG A 78 7.29 9.97 10.98
N ALA A 79 7.11 10.51 9.78
CA ALA A 79 7.05 9.71 8.56
C ALA A 79 8.40 9.04 8.26
N PHE A 80 9.50 9.79 8.30
CA PHE A 80 10.84 9.27 8.09
C PHE A 80 11.19 8.12 9.06
N THR A 81 10.89 8.30 10.34
CA THR A 81 11.27 7.36 11.40
C THR A 81 10.23 6.24 11.64
N GLY A 82 8.96 6.47 11.32
CA GLY A 82 7.85 5.58 11.69
C GLY A 82 7.08 4.93 10.53
N THR A 83 7.33 5.31 9.27
CA THR A 83 6.62 4.69 8.13
C THR A 83 7.07 3.24 7.93
N ALA A 84 6.12 2.31 8.05
CA ALA A 84 6.35 0.88 7.75
C ALA A 84 6.15 0.55 6.26
N PHE A 85 5.15 1.16 5.63
CA PHE A 85 4.75 0.92 4.23
C PHE A 85 4.87 2.19 3.41
N VAL A 86 5.54 2.10 2.27
CA VAL A 86 5.78 3.24 1.37
C VAL A 86 4.87 3.17 0.15
N THR A 87 4.08 4.21 -0.08
CA THR A 87 3.17 4.35 -1.22
C THR A 87 3.37 5.72 -1.88
N ALA A 88 2.97 5.87 -3.14
CA ALA A 88 3.20 7.07 -3.95
C ALA A 88 2.66 8.39 -3.33
N GLY A 89 1.73 8.31 -2.37
CA GLY A 89 1.14 9.46 -1.68
C GLY A 89 1.54 9.62 -0.22
N CYS A 90 2.42 8.79 0.34
CA CYS A 90 2.78 8.93 1.75
C CYS A 90 3.71 10.13 1.97
N THR A 91 3.65 10.70 3.17
CA THR A 91 4.45 11.88 3.56
C THR A 91 5.94 11.70 3.31
N LEU A 92 6.47 10.48 3.48
CA LEU A 92 7.86 10.15 3.19
C LEU A 92 8.21 10.32 1.71
N VAL A 93 7.35 9.87 0.79
CA VAL A 93 7.58 9.97 -0.66
C VAL A 93 7.44 11.41 -1.13
N VAL A 94 6.45 12.15 -0.60
CA VAL A 94 6.28 13.57 -0.90
C VAL A 94 7.50 14.37 -0.45
N PHE A 95 8.00 14.10 0.76
CA PHE A 95 9.24 14.69 1.27
C PHE A 95 10.45 14.32 0.40
N ALA A 96 10.62 13.04 0.06
CA ALA A 96 11.73 12.59 -0.76
C ALA A 96 11.72 13.23 -2.15
N LYS A 97 10.54 13.36 -2.77
CA LYS A 97 10.33 14.05 -4.04
C LYS A 97 10.77 15.51 -3.96
N ALA A 98 10.35 16.22 -2.92
CA ALA A 98 10.66 17.63 -2.73
C ALA A 98 12.16 17.87 -2.45
N THR A 99 12.78 17.04 -1.59
CA THR A 99 14.18 17.21 -1.19
C THR A 99 15.16 16.86 -2.31
N LEU A 100 14.85 15.86 -3.13
CA LEU A 100 15.74 15.37 -4.19
C LEU A 100 15.37 15.92 -5.59
N GLY A 101 14.28 16.68 -5.70
CA GLY A 101 13.80 17.23 -6.97
C GLY A 101 13.34 16.16 -7.98
N LEU A 102 12.80 15.04 -7.50
CA LEU A 102 12.41 13.90 -8.34
C LEU A 102 11.10 14.17 -9.09
N THR A 103 11.00 13.64 -10.31
CA THR A 103 9.72 13.62 -11.05
C THR A 103 8.81 12.50 -10.55
N GLU A 104 7.52 12.56 -10.88
CA GLU A 104 6.56 11.51 -10.52
C GLU A 104 6.90 10.16 -11.17
N GLU A 105 7.45 10.21 -12.38
CA GLU A 105 7.92 9.03 -13.11
C GLU A 105 9.10 8.37 -12.41
N GLN A 106 10.05 9.17 -11.90
CA GLN A 106 11.21 8.65 -11.14
C GLN A 106 10.77 8.03 -9.82
N ILE A 107 9.84 8.66 -9.10
CA ILE A 107 9.28 8.11 -7.86
C ILE A 107 8.54 6.79 -8.14
N ALA A 108 7.76 6.72 -9.24
CA ALA A 108 7.09 5.50 -9.64
C ALA A 108 8.09 4.38 -9.97
N ALA A 109 9.21 4.72 -10.64
CA ALA A 109 10.29 3.78 -10.92
C ALA A 109 10.97 3.28 -9.64
N VAL A 110 11.25 4.16 -8.66
CA VAL A 110 11.81 3.78 -7.35
C VAL A 110 10.86 2.88 -6.58
N LEU A 111 9.55 3.16 -6.59
CA LEU A 111 8.55 2.33 -5.93
C LEU A 111 8.41 0.96 -6.60
N ALA A 112 8.48 0.91 -7.94
CA ALA A 112 8.48 -0.35 -8.69
C ALA A 112 9.76 -1.16 -8.41
N ALA A 113 10.92 -0.50 -8.39
CA ALA A 113 12.20 -1.12 -8.03
C ALA A 113 12.17 -1.64 -6.58
N ALA A 114 11.70 -0.85 -5.62
CA ALA A 114 11.57 -1.25 -4.24
C ALA A 114 10.61 -2.45 -4.06
N ALA A 115 9.51 -2.47 -4.82
CA ALA A 115 8.60 -3.62 -4.85
C ALA A 115 9.25 -4.88 -5.45
N SER A 116 10.22 -4.73 -6.36
CA SER A 116 11.00 -5.85 -6.90
C SER A 116 12.07 -6.39 -5.94
N ILE A 117 12.44 -5.62 -4.90
CA ILE A 117 13.30 -6.08 -3.79
C ILE A 117 12.52 -7.05 -2.85
N ALA A 118 11.28 -7.40 -3.20
CA ALA A 118 10.53 -8.48 -2.58
C ALA A 118 10.86 -9.85 -3.22
N ASN A 119 12.06 -10.35 -2.92
CA ASN A 119 12.39 -11.74 -2.57
C ASN A 119 13.84 -11.80 -2.05
#